data_AF-A0A9R0WGM5-F1
#
_entry.id   AF-A0A9R0WGM5-F1
#
_cell.length_a   1.000
_cell.length_b   1.000
_cell.length_c   1.000
_cell.angle_alpha   90.00
_cell.angle_beta   90.00
_cell.angle_gamma   90.00
#
_symmetry.space_group_name_H-M   'P 1'
#
loop_
_entity.id
_entity.type
_entity.pdbx_description
1 polymer ?
#
loop_
_entity_poly.entity_id
_entity_poly.type
_entity_poly.pdbx_seq_one_letter_code
_entity_poly.pdbx_strand_id
1 'polypeptide(L)'
;MWVTSMPQVWDEEARSRKGDGDMMSPAPAAAMLGSLAGWLSRAADPPAPKLCGSPGGPPVTAPRVALRDGRRLAYCESGAPKERARFRVVFSHGFTGSREDSVRATQVHTCI
;
A
#
# COMPACT_ATOMS: atom_id res chain seq x y z
N MET A 1 5.90 31.49 -11.74
CA MET A 1 5.09 32.37 -10.88
C MET A 1 4.24 31.50 -9.98
N TRP A 2 4.65 31.34 -8.72
CA TRP A 2 3.80 30.99 -7.58
C TRP A 2 4.30 31.84 -6.41
N VAL A 3 3.50 32.83 -6.06
CA VAL A 3 3.51 33.65 -4.84
C VAL A 3 2.35 33.06 -4.02
N THR A 4 2.51 32.68 -2.76
CA THR A 4 2.59 33.51 -1.55
C THR A 4 3.41 32.74 -0.49
N SER A 5 4.44 33.29 0.16
CA SER A 5 4.41 34.33 1.20
C SER A 5 3.30 34.17 2.24
N MET A 6 3.56 33.33 3.25
CA MET A 6 3.06 33.46 4.62
C MET A 6 3.94 32.63 5.58
N PRO A 7 5.02 33.18 6.13
CA PRO A 7 5.47 32.82 7.47
C PRO A 7 4.83 33.82 8.45
N GLN A 8 4.16 33.41 9.53
CA GLN A 8 4.61 33.67 10.92
C GLN A 8 3.52 33.39 11.98
N VAL A 9 2.27 33.05 11.61
CA VAL A 9 1.19 32.86 12.62
C VAL A 9 1.32 31.54 13.40
N TRP A 10 1.94 30.53 12.81
CA TRP A 10 2.12 29.21 13.44
C TRP A 10 3.34 29.14 14.37
N ASP A 11 4.26 30.11 14.30
CA ASP A 11 5.45 30.15 15.17
C ASP A 11 5.15 30.75 16.54
N GLU A 12 4.17 31.67 16.64
CA GLU A 12 3.81 32.33 17.89
C GLU A 12 2.96 31.44 18.82
N GLU A 13 2.08 30.62 18.25
CA GLU A 13 1.26 29.66 18.99
C GLU A 13 2.11 28.54 19.62
N ALA A 14 3.21 28.17 18.94
CA ALA A 14 4.20 27.24 19.47
C ALA A 14 5.04 27.85 20.62
N ARG A 15 5.29 29.16 20.59
CA ARG A 15 6.09 29.85 21.61
C ARG A 15 5.28 30.17 22.87
N SER A 16 3.98 30.41 22.74
CA SER A 16 3.05 30.65 23.87
C SER A 16 2.75 29.38 24.68
N ARG A 17 2.79 28.19 24.04
CA ARG A 17 2.63 26.89 24.72
C ARG A 17 3.82 26.48 25.60
N LYS A 18 4.88 27.28 25.64
CA LYS A 18 6.01 27.12 26.56
C LYS A 18 5.74 27.85 27.89
N GLY A 19 4.51 27.75 28.39
CA GLY A 19 4.24 27.98 29.81
C GLY A 19 4.87 26.84 30.62
N ASP A 20 5.26 27.12 31.86
CA ASP A 20 5.82 26.19 32.84
C ASP A 20 4.95 24.95 33.02
N GLY A 21 5.06 24.02 32.07
CA GLY A 21 4.52 22.68 32.15
C GLY A 21 5.44 21.91 33.05
N ASP A 22 5.04 21.79 34.32
CA ASP A 22 5.58 20.85 35.29
C ASP A 22 5.98 19.58 34.54
N MET A 23 7.27 19.23 34.59
CA MET A 23 7.86 18.13 33.86
C MET A 23 7.32 16.85 34.49
N MET A 24 6.08 16.48 34.14
CA MET A 24 5.41 15.31 34.68
C MET A 24 6.10 14.10 34.09
N SER A 25 7.17 13.68 34.78
CA SER A 25 7.85 12.43 34.50
C SER A 25 6.77 11.36 34.51
N PRO A 26 6.58 10.59 33.42
CA PRO A 26 5.55 9.57 33.42
C PRO A 26 5.83 8.67 34.61
N ALA A 27 4.81 8.47 35.46
CA ALA A 27 4.92 7.58 36.60
C ALA A 27 5.54 6.25 36.11
N PRO A 28 6.46 5.62 36.87
CA PRO A 28 7.24 4.47 36.38
C PRO A 28 6.37 3.35 35.81
N ALA A 29 5.14 3.18 36.32
CA ALA A 29 4.14 2.28 35.76
C ALA A 29 3.74 2.61 34.31
N ALA A 30 3.52 3.88 33.97
CA ALA A 30 3.20 4.33 32.61
C ALA A 30 4.37 4.12 31.64
N ALA A 31 5.60 4.36 32.10
CA ALA A 31 6.81 4.09 31.31
C ALA A 31 7.00 2.58 31.04
N MET A 32 6.73 1.73 32.02
CA MET A 32 6.78 0.27 31.84
C MET A 32 5.68 -0.23 30.89
N LEU A 33 4.44 0.25 31.05
CA LEU A 33 3.34 -0.11 30.16
C LEU A 33 3.61 0.32 28.71
N GLY A 34 4.12 1.54 28.49
CA GLY A 34 4.50 2.01 27.16
C GLY A 34 5.63 1.18 26.54
N SER A 35 6.61 0.79 27.34
CA SER A 35 7.73 -0.06 26.88
C SER A 35 7.27 -1.47 26.51
N LEU A 36 6.39 -2.08 27.32
CA LEU A 36 5.79 -3.38 27.03
C LEU A 36 4.90 -3.34 25.78
N ALA A 37 4.08 -2.30 25.63
CA ALA A 37 3.26 -2.09 24.45
C ALA A 37 4.12 -1.92 23.19
N GLY A 38 5.18 -1.12 23.24
CA GLY A 38 6.12 -0.95 22.13
C GLY A 38 6.83 -2.25 21.74
N TRP A 39 7.20 -3.07 22.74
CA TRP A 39 7.81 -4.38 22.49
C TRP A 39 6.82 -5.36 21.85
N LEU A 40 5.59 -5.45 22.38
CA LEU A 40 4.53 -6.31 21.81
C LEU A 40 4.21 -5.92 20.37
N SER A 41 4.11 -4.62 20.08
CA SER A 41 3.87 -4.13 18.71
C SER A 41 4.96 -4.57 17.74
N ARG A 42 6.25 -4.42 18.11
CA ARG A 42 7.37 -4.88 17.25
C ARG A 42 7.47 -6.40 17.16
N ALA A 43 7.10 -7.12 18.23
CA ALA A 43 7.11 -8.58 18.23
C ALA A 43 5.97 -9.17 17.38
N ALA A 44 4.89 -8.41 17.20
CA ALA A 44 3.75 -8.78 16.36
C ALA A 44 3.96 -8.44 14.87
N ASP A 45 4.99 -7.66 14.52
CA ASP A 45 5.27 -7.35 13.12
C ASP A 45 5.61 -8.64 12.37
N PRO A 46 4.84 -9.00 11.33
CA PRO A 46 5.17 -10.17 10.54
C PRO A 46 6.52 -9.96 9.84
N PRO A 47 7.28 -11.05 9.59
CA PRO A 47 8.48 -10.94 8.78
C PRO A 47 8.13 -10.34 7.42
N ALA A 48 9.04 -9.52 6.89
CA ALA A 48 8.83 -8.87 5.60
C ALA A 48 8.41 -9.92 4.54
N PRO A 49 7.30 -9.69 3.82
CA PRO A 49 6.80 -10.66 2.87
C PRO A 49 7.85 -10.93 1.79
N LYS A 50 8.05 -12.21 1.46
CA LYS A 50 8.95 -12.59 0.38
C LYS A 50 8.32 -12.24 -0.96
N LEU A 51 9.15 -11.70 -1.85
CA LEU A 51 8.77 -11.43 -3.24
C LEU A 51 8.29 -12.71 -3.93
N CYS A 52 7.17 -12.65 -4.64
CA CYS A 52 6.74 -13.79 -5.45
C CYS A 52 7.78 -14.11 -6.53
N GLY A 53 8.17 -15.38 -6.64
CA GLY A 53 9.18 -15.87 -7.57
C GLY A 53 10.63 -15.79 -7.08
N SER A 54 10.88 -15.32 -5.85
CA SER A 54 12.21 -15.42 -5.22
C SER A 54 12.46 -16.81 -4.61
N PRO A 55 13.72 -17.21 -4.36
CA PRO A 55 14.02 -18.46 -3.67
C PRO A 55 13.29 -18.60 -2.33
N GLY A 56 12.47 -19.64 -2.20
CA GLY A 56 11.64 -19.88 -1.01
C GLY A 56 10.51 -18.87 -0.78
N GLY A 57 10.20 -18.03 -1.78
CA GLY A 57 9.02 -17.18 -1.84
C GLY A 57 7.84 -17.85 -2.56
N PRO A 58 6.64 -17.27 -2.50
CA PRO A 58 5.46 -17.80 -3.18
C PRO A 58 5.63 -17.77 -4.71
N PRO A 59 5.00 -18.69 -5.47
CA PRO A 59 5.11 -18.69 -6.93
C PRO A 59 4.40 -17.48 -7.56
N VAL A 60 4.84 -17.08 -8.75
CA VAL A 60 4.12 -16.09 -9.56
C VAL A 60 2.95 -16.77 -10.24
N THR A 61 1.73 -16.57 -9.73
CA THR A 61 0.50 -17.19 -10.26
C THR A 61 -0.28 -16.31 -11.24
N ALA A 62 -0.04 -15.00 -11.21
CA ALA A 62 -0.73 -14.03 -12.06
C ALA A 62 -0.30 -14.13 -13.54
N PRO A 63 -1.25 -14.05 -14.49
CA PRO A 63 -0.93 -13.87 -15.91
C PRO A 63 -0.09 -12.61 -16.15
N ARG A 64 0.85 -12.72 -17.10
CA ARG A 64 1.73 -11.62 -17.48
C ARG A 64 1.91 -11.56 -18.98
N VAL A 65 1.99 -10.34 -19.51
CA VAL A 65 2.36 -10.09 -20.91
C VAL A 65 3.85 -9.78 -20.95
N ALA A 66 4.59 -10.49 -21.81
CA ALA A 66 5.98 -10.17 -22.09
C ALA A 66 6.06 -8.97 -23.04
N LEU A 67 6.83 -7.96 -22.65
CA LEU A 67 7.14 -6.81 -23.48
C LEU A 67 8.36 -7.13 -24.35
N ARG A 68 8.56 -6.34 -25.42
CA ARG A 68 9.68 -6.53 -26.37
C ARG A 68 11.06 -6.43 -25.73
N ASP A 69 11.17 -5.69 -24.63
CA ASP A 69 12.39 -5.51 -23.85
C ASP A 69 12.60 -6.58 -22.76
N GLY A 70 11.75 -7.62 -22.71
CA GLY A 70 11.83 -8.69 -21.73
C GLY A 70 11.15 -8.40 -20.38
N ARG A 71 10.67 -7.17 -20.15
CA ARG A 71 9.87 -6.86 -18.95
C ARG A 71 8.51 -7.56 -19.01
N ARG A 72 7.90 -7.82 -17.85
CA ARG A 72 6.60 -8.51 -17.75
C ARG A 72 5.56 -7.62 -17.09
N LEU A 73 4.51 -7.27 -17.81
CA LEU A 73 3.38 -6.51 -17.29
C LEU A 73 2.36 -7.47 -16.67
N ALA A 74 1.99 -7.25 -15.40
CA ALA A 74 0.92 -8.00 -14.76
C ALA A 74 -0.44 -7.49 -15.25
N TYR A 75 -1.34 -8.42 -15.58
CA TYR A 75 -2.70 -8.07 -16.01
C TYR A 75 -3.71 -9.04 -15.41
N CYS A 76 -4.95 -8.60 -15.29
CA CYS A 76 -6.07 -9.44 -14.91
C CYS A 76 -7.07 -9.55 -16.05
N GLU A 77 -7.72 -10.71 -16.12
CA GLU A 77 -8.70 -11.02 -17.14
C GLU A 77 -10.01 -11.43 -16.45
N SER A 78 -11.12 -10.98 -17.01
CA SER A 78 -12.47 -11.32 -16.55
C SER A 78 -13.41 -11.39 -17.75
N GLY A 79 -14.50 -12.16 -17.64
CA GLY A 79 -15.34 -12.48 -18.80
C GLY A 79 -14.83 -13.67 -19.62
N ALA A 80 -14.94 -13.57 -20.94
CA ALA A 80 -14.49 -14.60 -21.87
C ALA A 80 -12.98 -14.53 -22.12
N PRO A 81 -12.28 -15.67 -22.30
CA PRO A 81 -10.85 -15.69 -22.60
C PRO A 81 -10.48 -14.80 -23.79
N LYS A 82 -9.38 -14.04 -23.72
CA LYS A 82 -8.97 -13.06 -24.75
C LYS A 82 -8.83 -13.69 -26.13
N GLU A 83 -8.42 -14.96 -26.22
CA GLU A 83 -8.29 -15.73 -27.47
C GLU A 83 -9.65 -15.94 -28.16
N ARG A 84 -10.75 -15.95 -27.39
CA ARG A 84 -12.11 -16.22 -27.87
C ARG A 84 -13.05 -15.01 -27.78
N ALA A 85 -12.62 -13.93 -27.13
CA ALA A 85 -13.43 -12.74 -26.94
C ALA A 85 -13.65 -11.97 -28.26
N ARG A 86 -14.91 -11.67 -28.58
CA ARG A 86 -15.29 -10.83 -29.74
C ARG A 86 -14.87 -9.37 -29.56
N PHE A 87 -14.93 -8.87 -28.33
CA PHE A 87 -14.53 -7.51 -27.96
C PHE A 87 -13.59 -7.56 -26.77
N ARG A 88 -12.57 -6.70 -26.77
CA ARG A 88 -11.57 -6.63 -25.71
C ARG A 88 -11.52 -5.20 -25.19
N VAL A 89 -11.74 -5.03 -23.89
CA VAL A 89 -11.63 -3.73 -23.20
C VAL A 89 -10.44 -3.79 -22.26
N VAL A 90 -9.55 -2.79 -22.34
CA VAL A 90 -8.37 -2.68 -21.48
C VAL A 90 -8.60 -1.54 -20.50
N PHE A 91 -8.49 -1.84 -19.20
CA PHE A 91 -8.58 -0.84 -18.15
C PHE A 91 -7.18 -0.54 -17.59
N SER A 92 -6.85 0.75 -17.47
CA SER A 92 -5.65 1.19 -16.77
C SER A 92 -6.05 1.71 -15.39
N HIS A 93 -5.42 1.20 -14.35
CA HIS A 93 -5.63 1.71 -12.99
C HIS A 93 -4.89 3.04 -12.77
N GLY A 94 -5.34 3.79 -11.76
CA GLY A 94 -4.64 4.99 -11.29
C GLY A 94 -3.37 4.67 -10.52
N PHE A 95 -2.62 5.70 -10.13
CA PHE A 95 -1.30 5.57 -9.47
C PHE A 95 -1.32 4.68 -8.22
N THR A 96 -2.35 4.80 -7.38
CA THR A 96 -2.48 4.03 -6.14
C THR A 96 -3.16 2.67 -6.34
N GLY A 97 -3.49 2.31 -7.58
CA GLY A 97 -4.27 1.13 -7.87
C GLY A 97 -3.46 -0.07 -8.36
N SER A 98 -4.18 -1.13 -8.68
CA SER A 98 -3.65 -2.41 -9.16
C SER A 98 -4.43 -2.97 -10.33
N ARG A 99 -3.92 -4.06 -10.93
CA ARG A 99 -4.64 -4.83 -11.98
C ARG A 99 -6.01 -5.36 -11.54
N GLU A 100 -6.28 -5.41 -10.23
CA GLU A 100 -7.54 -5.89 -9.67
C GLU A 100 -8.59 -4.77 -9.52
N ASP A 101 -8.20 -3.52 -9.73
CA ASP A 101 -9.00 -2.34 -9.39
C ASP A 101 -9.89 -1.93 -10.56
N SER A 102 -10.68 -2.88 -11.06
CA SER A 102 -11.53 -2.69 -12.23
C SER A 102 -12.84 -3.45 -12.06
N VAL A 103 -13.92 -2.93 -12.65
CA VAL A 103 -15.18 -3.67 -12.72
C VAL A 103 -14.96 -4.95 -13.52
N ARG A 104 -15.23 -6.10 -12.90
CA ARG A 104 -15.01 -7.41 -13.50
C ARG A 104 -16.29 -7.92 -14.13
N ALA A 105 -16.18 -8.39 -15.36
CA ALA A 105 -17.24 -9.17 -15.98
C ALA A 105 -17.31 -10.55 -15.32
N THR A 106 -18.51 -11.11 -15.19
CA THR A 106 -18.70 -12.48 -14.68
C THR A 106 -17.90 -13.46 -15.54
N GLN A 107 -17.15 -14.35 -14.89
CA GLN A 107 -16.39 -15.38 -15.60
C GLN A 107 -17.34 -16.31 -16.36
N VAL A 108 -17.08 -16.45 -17.65
CA VAL A 108 -17.76 -17.45 -18.46
C VAL A 108 -17.01 -18.76 -18.24
N HIS A 109 -17.36 -19.49 -17.17
CA HIS A 109 -16.94 -20.88 -17.06
C HIS A 109 -17.60 -21.63 -18.22
N THR A 110 -16.83 -21.91 -19.27
CA THR A 110 -17.30 -22.76 -20.36
C THR A 110 -17.28 -24.17 -19.81
N CYS A 111 -18.44 -24.73 -19.49
CA CYS A 111 -18.60 -26.18 -19.39
C CYS A 111 -18.41 -26.70 -20.81
N ILE A 112 -17.33 -27.45 -21.07
CA ILE A 112 -17.07 -28.14 -22.34
C ILE A 112 -17.39 -29.61 -22.11
#